data_AF-A0AA95C084-F1
#
_entry.id   AF-A0AA95C084-F1
#
_cell.length_a   1.000
_cell.length_b   1.000
_cell.length_c   1.000
_cell.angle_alpha   90.00
_cell.angle_beta   90.00
_cell.angle_gamma   90.00
#
_symmetry.space_group_name_H-M   'P 1'
#
loop_
_entity.id
_entity.type
_entity.pdbx_description
1 polymer ?
#
loop_
_entity_poly.entity_id
_entity_poly.type
_entity_poly.pdbx_seq_one_letter_code
_entity_poly.pdbx_strand_id
1 'polypeptide(L)'
;MILGDNKTEMNELVRIEAQQSMMYILPDSTKVWMKPGSSIQFAKDFNKDRKVWLSGNSLFEVYKHEGSTFQVHINKAFIEVKGTCFLVKQDDIKQNEITLFHGKIEFNVESTGKKIVMQPLQKVTYNVDNAQTQIENISNISWENGRYNFEDVPLTQLIETVNQMYNTNIVLKRNLGKKALFSGSIRYDETLDDVLDKICFSLNLTIETHNEQIIIH
;
A
#
# COMPACT_ATOMS: atom_id res chain seq x y z
N MET A 1 -41.18 13.03 -35.66
CA MET A 1 -39.75 13.33 -35.51
C MET A 1 -39.33 12.71 -34.18
N ILE A 2 -38.44 11.72 -34.25
CA ILE A 2 -38.15 10.78 -33.16
C ILE A 2 -37.40 11.52 -32.05
N LEU A 3 -37.92 11.44 -30.83
CA LEU A 3 -37.21 11.82 -29.61
C LEU A 3 -36.08 10.79 -29.44
N GLY A 4 -34.84 11.23 -29.59
CA GLY A 4 -33.67 10.39 -29.33
C GLY A 4 -33.60 10.09 -27.84
N ASP A 5 -33.80 8.82 -27.49
CA ASP A 5 -33.50 8.27 -26.18
C ASP A 5 -32.01 8.47 -25.88
N ASN A 6 -31.67 9.49 -25.08
CA ASN A 6 -30.40 9.54 -24.37
C ASN A 6 -30.43 8.48 -23.26
N LYS A 7 -30.16 7.22 -23.63
CA LYS A 7 -29.73 6.21 -22.66
C LYS A 7 -28.35 6.60 -22.18
N THR A 8 -28.27 7.25 -21.03
CA THR A 8 -27.06 7.28 -20.21
C THR A 8 -26.59 5.84 -20.06
N GLU A 9 -25.46 5.49 -20.69
CA GLU A 9 -24.83 4.19 -20.50
C GLU A 9 -24.59 4.00 -19.00
N MET A 10 -25.33 3.08 -18.39
CA MET A 10 -25.11 2.69 -17.01
C MET A 10 -23.78 1.92 -17.00
N ASN A 11 -22.70 2.58 -16.58
CA ASN A 11 -21.39 1.94 -16.46
C ASN A 11 -21.52 0.70 -15.57
N GLU A 12 -21.43 -0.48 -16.17
CA GLU A 12 -21.47 -1.75 -15.46
C GLU A 12 -20.27 -1.80 -14.49
N LEU A 13 -20.53 -2.04 -13.20
CA LEU A 13 -19.49 -2.10 -12.18
C LEU A 13 -19.10 -3.55 -11.93
N VAL A 14 -17.80 -3.81 -11.92
CA VAL A 14 -17.20 -5.07 -11.49
C VAL A 14 -16.88 -4.96 -10.00
N ARG A 15 -17.26 -5.96 -9.20
CA ARG A 15 -16.92 -6.05 -7.77
C ARG A 15 -16.19 -7.36 -7.51
N ILE A 16 -15.08 -7.28 -6.79
CA ILE A 16 -14.26 -8.41 -6.35
C ILE A 16 -14.20 -8.38 -4.83
N GLU A 17 -14.40 -9.53 -4.19
CA GLU A 17 -14.28 -9.69 -2.74
C GLU A 17 -13.29 -10.81 -2.43
N ALA A 18 -12.33 -10.52 -1.56
CA ALA A 18 -11.26 -11.44 -1.20
C ALA A 18 -11.70 -12.33 -0.04
N GLN A 19 -11.82 -13.63 -0.28
CA GLN A 19 -12.07 -14.64 0.77
C GLN A 19 -10.79 -15.10 1.47
N GLN A 20 -9.65 -14.93 0.81
CA GLN A 20 -8.31 -15.24 1.32
C GLN A 20 -7.35 -14.12 0.91
N SER A 21 -6.17 -14.07 1.54
CA SER A 21 -5.12 -13.14 1.11
C SER A 21 -4.68 -13.48 -0.31
N MET A 22 -4.94 -12.59 -1.28
CA MET A 22 -4.61 -12.85 -2.67
C MET A 22 -4.31 -11.56 -3.43
N MET A 23 -3.50 -11.69 -4.46
CA MET A 23 -3.19 -10.62 -5.39
C MET A 23 -4.14 -10.64 -6.58
N TYR A 24 -4.66 -9.47 -6.93
CA TYR A 24 -5.49 -9.21 -8.10
C TYR A 24 -4.78 -8.25 -9.05
N ILE A 25 -4.83 -8.56 -10.34
CA ILE A 25 -4.31 -7.69 -11.39
C ILE A 25 -5.50 -6.97 -12.03
N LEU A 26 -5.51 -5.64 -11.93
CA LEU A 26 -6.51 -4.80 -12.58
C LEU A 26 -6.23 -4.66 -14.08
N PRO A 27 -7.20 -4.21 -14.90
CA PRO A 27 -7.03 -4.12 -16.35
C PRO A 27 -5.86 -3.25 -16.85
N ASP A 28 -5.37 -2.32 -16.01
CA ASP A 28 -4.22 -1.46 -16.31
C ASP A 28 -2.87 -2.05 -15.83
N SER A 29 -2.85 -3.31 -15.41
CA SER A 29 -1.70 -4.00 -14.79
C SER A 29 -1.33 -3.55 -13.38
N THR A 30 -2.14 -2.69 -12.73
CA THR A 30 -2.01 -2.42 -11.30
C THR A 30 -2.24 -3.70 -10.50
N LYS A 31 -1.35 -3.98 -9.55
CA LYS A 31 -1.51 -5.13 -8.63
C LYS A 31 -2.09 -4.65 -7.32
N VAL A 32 -3.05 -5.41 -6.80
CA VAL A 32 -3.71 -5.15 -5.52
C VAL A 32 -3.69 -6.42 -4.69
N TRP A 33 -2.95 -6.42 -3.58
CA TRP A 33 -2.99 -7.50 -2.61
C TRP A 33 -4.06 -7.18 -1.58
N MET A 34 -5.11 -7.99 -1.56
CA MET A 34 -6.26 -7.78 -0.70
C MET A 34 -6.24 -8.80 0.44
N LYS A 35 -6.44 -8.34 1.68
CA LYS A 35 -6.65 -9.24 2.83
C LYS A 35 -8.07 -9.81 2.82
N PRO A 36 -8.33 -10.95 3.49
CA PRO A 36 -9.68 -11.51 3.60
C PRO A 36 -10.68 -10.47 4.11
N GLY A 37 -11.89 -10.48 3.56
CA GLY A 37 -12.95 -9.51 3.88
C GLY A 37 -12.82 -8.16 3.17
N SER A 38 -11.73 -7.93 2.43
CA SER A 38 -11.59 -6.72 1.61
C SER A 38 -12.34 -6.87 0.29
N SER A 39 -12.83 -5.77 -0.26
CA SER A 39 -13.47 -5.72 -1.57
C SER A 39 -13.02 -4.50 -2.36
N ILE A 40 -12.98 -4.66 -3.68
CA ILE A 40 -12.71 -3.58 -4.62
C ILE A 40 -13.80 -3.56 -5.68
N GLN A 41 -14.23 -2.37 -6.06
CA GLN A 41 -15.21 -2.16 -7.11
C GLN A 41 -14.66 -1.16 -8.13
N PHE A 42 -14.94 -1.37 -9.42
CA PHE A 42 -14.48 -0.49 -10.49
C PHE A 42 -15.36 -0.62 -11.74
N ALA A 43 -15.28 0.35 -12.65
CA ALA A 43 -16.04 0.32 -13.90
C ALA A 43 -15.47 -0.72 -14.88
N LYS A 44 -16.34 -1.39 -15.64
CA LYS A 44 -15.92 -2.35 -16.68
C LYS A 44 -15.03 -1.71 -17.74
N ASP A 45 -15.26 -0.44 -18.07
CA ASP A 45 -14.40 0.37 -18.94
C ASP A 45 -13.29 1.08 -18.14
N PHE A 46 -12.54 0.29 -17.37
CA PHE A 46 -11.60 0.77 -16.35
C PHE A 46 -10.53 1.72 -16.88
N ASN A 47 -10.05 1.50 -18.10
CA ASN A 47 -8.96 2.29 -18.66
C ASN A 47 -9.38 3.72 -19.04
N LYS A 48 -10.68 4.01 -19.19
CA LYS A 48 -11.18 5.38 -19.36
C LYS A 48 -11.23 6.15 -18.04
N ASP A 49 -11.51 5.45 -16.94
CA ASP A 49 -11.64 6.04 -15.61
C ASP A 49 -11.03 5.10 -14.57
N ARG A 50 -9.72 5.24 -14.33
CA ARG A 50 -8.92 4.39 -13.44
C ARG A 50 -9.24 4.67 -11.98
N LYS A 51 -10.49 4.41 -11.59
CA LYS A 51 -11.03 4.59 -10.26
C LYS A 51 -11.44 3.25 -9.68
N VAL A 52 -11.11 3.08 -8.41
CA VAL A 52 -11.54 1.93 -7.63
C VAL A 52 -12.16 2.40 -6.32
N TRP A 53 -13.18 1.70 -5.84
CA TRP A 53 -13.75 1.88 -4.51
C TRP A 53 -13.28 0.71 -3.65
N LEU A 54 -12.53 1.03 -2.60
CA LEU A 54 -11.94 0.05 -1.70
C LEU A 54 -12.72 -0.03 -0.40
N SER A 55 -12.91 -1.26 0.08
CA SER A 55 -13.25 -1.56 1.47
C SER A 55 -12.30 -2.66 1.98
N GLY A 56 -11.77 -2.51 3.19
CA GLY A 56 -10.81 -3.42 3.80
C GLY A 56 -9.35 -3.02 3.60
N ASN A 57 -8.47 -3.97 3.88
CA ASN A 57 -7.01 -3.79 3.93
C ASN A 57 -6.38 -4.23 2.61
N SER A 58 -5.62 -3.35 1.97
CA SER A 58 -5.00 -3.67 0.68
C SER A 58 -3.69 -2.92 0.42
N LEU A 59 -2.70 -3.63 -0.11
CA LEU A 59 -1.48 -3.06 -0.68
C LEU A 59 -1.68 -2.85 -2.18
N PHE A 60 -1.33 -1.66 -2.67
CA PHE A 60 -1.38 -1.31 -4.08
C PHE A 60 0.03 -1.12 -4.63
N GLU A 61 0.34 -1.77 -5.74
CA GLU A 61 1.46 -1.44 -6.62
C GLU A 61 0.87 -0.92 -7.94
N VAL A 62 0.70 0.40 -8.01
CA VAL A 62 0.01 1.03 -9.14
C VAL A 62 0.91 1.11 -10.35
N TYR A 63 0.43 0.60 -11.48
CA TYR A 63 1.14 0.70 -12.74
C TYR A 63 1.19 2.16 -13.22
N LYS A 64 2.38 2.60 -13.63
CA LYS A 64 2.59 3.95 -14.13
C LYS A 64 2.04 4.07 -15.55
N HIS A 65 0.97 4.84 -15.70
CA HIS A 65 0.41 5.20 -16.99
C HIS A 65 0.66 6.68 -17.25
N GLU A 66 1.22 7.03 -18.41
CA GLU A 66 1.45 8.43 -18.76
C GLU A 66 0.11 9.14 -19.02
N GLY A 67 -0.01 10.39 -18.56
CA GLY A 67 -1.18 11.23 -18.80
C GLY A 67 -2.44 10.91 -17.98
N SER A 68 -2.49 9.82 -17.20
CA SER A 68 -3.66 9.47 -16.36
C SER A 68 -3.28 9.20 -14.90
N THR A 69 -4.16 9.57 -13.98
CA THR A 69 -4.06 9.24 -12.56
C THR A 69 -4.80 7.94 -12.26
N PHE A 70 -4.49 7.36 -11.11
CA PHE A 70 -5.26 6.26 -10.52
C PHE A 70 -5.85 6.77 -9.21
N GLN A 71 -7.14 6.52 -8.97
CA GLN A 71 -7.82 6.97 -7.75
C GLN A 71 -8.38 5.80 -6.96
N VAL A 72 -8.06 5.75 -5.67
CA VAL A 72 -8.67 4.82 -4.71
C VAL A 72 -9.62 5.61 -3.82
N HIS A 73 -10.91 5.37 -3.95
CA HIS A 73 -11.94 5.93 -3.08
C HIS A 73 -12.09 5.08 -1.82
N ILE A 74 -12.09 5.76 -0.67
CA ILE A 74 -12.30 5.18 0.67
C ILE A 74 -13.22 6.10 1.49
N ASN A 75 -14.36 5.57 1.94
CA ASN A 75 -15.38 6.34 2.67
C ASN A 75 -15.70 7.70 2.00
N LYS A 76 -15.32 8.84 2.63
CA LYS A 76 -15.54 10.22 2.15
C LYS A 76 -14.23 10.90 1.76
N ALA A 77 -13.30 10.12 1.24
CA ALA A 77 -11.98 10.54 0.81
C ALA A 77 -11.52 9.73 -0.41
N PHE A 78 -10.50 10.22 -1.09
CA PHE A 78 -9.83 9.47 -2.15
C PHE A 78 -8.32 9.73 -2.17
N ILE A 79 -7.59 8.73 -2.66
CA ILE A 79 -6.14 8.71 -2.80
C ILE A 79 -5.85 8.81 -4.30
N GLU A 80 -5.20 9.88 -4.74
CA GLU A 80 -4.78 10.05 -6.13
C GLU A 80 -3.28 9.82 -6.30
N VAL A 81 -2.89 8.99 -7.27
CA VAL A 81 -1.50 8.57 -7.45
C VAL A 81 -1.08 8.45 -8.92
N LYS A 82 0.24 8.38 -9.14
CA LYS A 82 0.87 8.08 -10.44
C LYS A 82 2.07 7.16 -10.24
N GLY A 83 1.90 5.85 -10.41
CA GLY A 83 3.02 4.89 -10.28
C GLY A 83 3.58 4.85 -8.85
N THR A 84 2.80 4.30 -7.92
CA THR A 84 3.02 4.44 -6.47
C THR A 84 2.78 3.09 -5.78
N CYS A 85 3.61 2.77 -4.79
CA CYS A 85 3.34 1.65 -3.88
C CYS A 85 2.90 2.18 -2.51
N PHE A 86 1.71 1.78 -2.08
CA PHE A 86 1.12 2.24 -0.82
C PHE A 86 0.17 1.22 -0.23
N LEU A 87 0.06 1.24 1.09
CA LEU A 87 -0.83 0.40 1.88
C LEU A 87 -2.02 1.21 2.38
N VAL A 88 -3.22 0.63 2.28
CA VAL A 88 -4.41 1.13 2.96
C VAL A 88 -4.82 0.12 4.03
N LYS A 89 -5.01 0.58 5.26
CA LYS A 89 -5.61 -0.19 6.36
C LYS A 89 -6.93 0.45 6.80
N GLN A 90 -7.94 -0.40 7.02
CA GLN A 90 -9.27 -0.09 7.51
C GLN A 90 -9.65 -1.06 8.64
N ASP A 91 -8.71 -1.30 9.56
CA ASP A 91 -8.91 -2.20 10.71
C ASP A 91 -9.96 -1.67 11.70
N ASP A 92 -10.15 -0.34 11.74
CA ASP A 92 -11.21 0.35 12.49
C ASP A 92 -12.17 1.02 11.50
N ILE A 93 -13.47 0.78 11.66
CA ILE A 93 -14.53 1.35 10.81
C ILE A 93 -14.53 2.88 10.76
N LYS A 94 -13.96 3.54 11.78
CA LYS A 94 -13.87 5.00 11.89
C LYS A 94 -12.52 5.56 11.45
N GLN A 95 -11.55 4.72 11.12
CA GLN A 95 -10.19 5.15 10.84
C GLN A 95 -9.61 4.45 9.61
N ASN A 96 -9.09 5.26 8.69
CA ASN A 96 -8.28 4.79 7.58
C ASN A 96 -6.82 5.15 7.83
N GLU A 97 -5.91 4.23 7.57
CA GLU A 97 -4.47 4.51 7.54
C GLU A 97 -3.92 4.29 6.14
N ILE A 98 -3.18 5.26 5.63
CA ILE A 98 -2.55 5.22 4.31
C ILE A 98 -1.05 5.36 4.52
N THR A 99 -0.27 4.35 4.18
CA THR A 99 1.20 4.38 4.26
C THR A 99 1.80 4.41 2.86
N LEU A 100 2.60 5.42 2.55
CA LEU A 100 3.28 5.56 1.26
C LEU A 100 4.70 4.98 1.32
N PHE A 101 5.00 3.97 0.50
CA PHE A 101 6.34 3.38 0.42
C PHE A 101 7.20 4.03 -0.67
N HIS A 102 6.68 4.23 -1.88
CA HIS A 102 7.39 4.99 -2.91
C HIS A 102 6.42 5.64 -3.90
N GLY A 103 6.91 6.62 -4.65
CA GLY A 103 6.09 7.44 -5.55
C GLY A 103 5.50 8.64 -4.82
N LYS A 104 4.27 9.02 -5.18
CA LYS A 104 3.59 10.20 -4.62
C LYS A 104 2.10 9.93 -4.47
N ILE A 105 1.53 10.45 -3.39
CA ILE A 105 0.07 10.47 -3.13
C ILE A 105 -0.39 11.91 -2.98
N GLU A 106 -1.54 12.23 -3.55
CA GLU A 106 -2.42 13.30 -3.08
C GLU A 106 -3.65 12.68 -2.41
N PHE A 107 -3.75 12.82 -1.08
CA PHE A 107 -4.90 12.39 -0.31
C PHE A 107 -5.91 13.53 -0.20
N ASN A 108 -7.15 13.28 -0.60
CA ASN A 108 -8.20 14.26 -0.73
C ASN A 108 -9.37 13.91 0.19
N VAL A 109 -9.76 14.83 1.07
CA VAL A 109 -10.92 14.69 1.96
C VAL A 109 -12.10 15.46 1.37
N GLU A 110 -13.12 14.74 0.91
CA GLU A 110 -14.20 15.31 0.09
C GLU A 110 -15.02 16.35 0.86
N SER A 111 -15.34 16.07 2.13
CA SER A 111 -16.19 16.94 2.95
C SER A 111 -15.57 18.30 3.30
N THR A 112 -14.25 18.41 3.27
CA THR A 112 -13.52 19.63 3.65
C THR A 112 -12.77 20.26 2.48
N GLY A 113 -12.61 19.54 1.36
CA GLY A 113 -11.71 19.90 0.27
C GLY A 113 -10.23 19.87 0.66
N LYS A 114 -9.88 19.37 1.86
CA LYS A 114 -8.50 19.32 2.32
C LYS A 114 -7.70 18.34 1.45
N LYS A 115 -6.51 18.80 1.04
CA LYS A 115 -5.54 18.03 0.27
C LYS A 115 -4.26 17.83 1.07
N ILE A 116 -3.73 16.62 1.06
CA ILE A 116 -2.46 16.25 1.71
C ILE A 116 -1.59 15.57 0.68
N VAL A 117 -0.46 16.19 0.35
CA VAL A 117 0.55 15.58 -0.51
C VAL A 117 1.48 14.77 0.38
N MET A 118 1.54 13.46 0.17
CA MET A 118 2.42 12.57 0.93
C MET A 118 3.72 12.32 0.16
N GLN A 119 4.81 12.26 0.92
CA GLN A 119 6.13 11.80 0.50
C GLN A 119 6.33 10.33 0.94
N PRO A 120 7.26 9.60 0.32
CA PRO A 120 7.67 8.28 0.80
C PRO A 120 7.96 8.26 2.30
N LEU A 121 7.60 7.15 2.93
CA LEU A 121 7.73 6.89 4.37
C LEU A 121 6.82 7.76 5.25
N GLN A 122 5.74 8.31 4.68
CA GLN A 122 4.69 8.97 5.44
C GLN A 122 3.46 8.08 5.59
N LYS A 123 2.85 8.18 6.77
CA LYS A 123 1.54 7.61 7.06
C LYS A 123 0.55 8.73 7.35
N VAL A 124 -0.62 8.66 6.71
CA VAL A 124 -1.78 9.50 7.04
C VAL A 124 -2.81 8.64 7.75
N THR A 125 -3.26 9.11 8.90
CA THR A 125 -4.41 8.57 9.61
C THR A 125 -5.59 9.51 9.39
N TYR A 126 -6.71 8.99 8.86
CA TYR A 126 -7.92 9.73 8.53
C TYR A 126 -9.12 9.21 9.34
N ASN A 127 -9.76 10.09 10.10
CA ASN A 127 -10.99 9.80 10.83
C ASN A 127 -12.23 10.06 9.96
N VAL A 128 -13.05 9.04 9.77
CA VAL A 128 -14.22 9.06 8.87
C VAL A 128 -15.37 9.92 9.41
N ASP A 129 -15.51 10.01 10.74
CA ASP A 129 -16.62 10.69 11.40
C ASP A 129 -16.46 12.21 11.35
N ASN A 130 -15.25 12.70 11.67
CA ASN A 130 -14.98 14.13 11.86
C ASN A 130 -14.01 14.73 10.82
N ALA A 131 -13.56 13.93 9.85
CA ALA A 131 -12.65 14.33 8.79
C ALA A 131 -11.25 14.80 9.24
N GLN A 132 -10.86 14.55 10.49
CA GLN A 132 -9.52 14.85 10.98
C GLN A 132 -8.49 13.95 10.30
N THR A 133 -7.31 14.53 10.08
CA THR A 133 -6.17 13.83 9.48
C THR A 133 -4.93 14.10 10.31
N GLN A 134 -4.16 13.08 10.61
CA GLN A 134 -2.81 13.19 11.18
C GLN A 134 -1.81 12.62 10.18
N ILE A 135 -0.65 13.24 10.07
CA ILE A 135 0.47 12.74 9.26
C ILE A 135 1.68 12.51 10.15
N GLU A 136 2.35 11.38 9.96
CA GLU A 136 3.58 11.04 10.65
C GLU A 136 4.58 10.38 9.70
N ASN A 137 5.86 10.49 10.01
CA ASN A 137 6.93 9.81 9.28
C ASN A 137 7.22 8.48 9.98
N ILE A 138 7.54 7.44 9.19
CA ILE A 138 8.12 6.21 9.72
C ILE A 138 9.51 6.55 10.27
N SER A 139 9.73 6.27 11.54
CA SER A 139 10.97 6.66 12.24
C SER A 139 12.19 5.92 11.70
N ASN A 140 13.36 6.58 11.75
CA ASN A 140 14.67 6.00 11.46
C ASN A 140 14.88 5.46 10.02
N ILE A 141 13.99 5.82 9.10
CA ILE A 141 14.12 5.50 7.68
C ILE A 141 13.98 6.80 6.89
N SER A 142 14.88 7.04 5.95
CA SER A 142 14.81 8.15 5.00
C SER A 142 14.71 7.66 3.56
N TRP A 143 14.18 8.50 2.69
CA TRP A 143 14.03 8.20 1.26
C TRP A 143 14.89 9.15 0.44
N GLU A 144 15.81 8.59 -0.35
CA GLU A 144 16.67 9.38 -1.24
C GLU A 144 16.99 8.60 -2.51
N ASN A 145 16.83 9.22 -3.68
CA ASN A 145 17.24 8.69 -4.98
C ASN A 145 16.78 7.24 -5.25
N GLY A 146 15.53 6.91 -4.89
CA GLY A 146 14.97 5.57 -5.09
C GLY A 146 15.42 4.54 -4.05
N ARG A 147 15.92 4.99 -2.90
CA ARG A 147 16.43 4.11 -1.84
C ARG A 147 15.82 4.46 -0.50
N TYR A 148 15.51 3.41 0.26
CA TYR A 148 15.26 3.46 1.69
C TYR A 148 16.61 3.39 2.40
N ASN A 149 16.96 4.42 3.17
CA ASN A 149 18.15 4.45 4.01
C ASN A 149 17.74 4.29 5.46
N PHE A 150 18.22 3.23 6.08
CA PHE A 150 17.91 2.83 7.45
C PHE A 150 19.07 3.25 8.35
N GLU A 151 18.75 3.88 9.48
CA GLU A 151 19.72 4.31 10.49
C GLU A 151 19.30 3.78 11.85
N ASP A 152 20.01 2.77 12.35
CA ASP A 152 19.78 2.14 13.65
C ASP A 152 18.33 1.69 13.84
N VAL A 153 17.75 1.08 12.81
CA VAL A 153 16.35 0.61 12.83
C VAL A 153 16.29 -0.72 13.58
N PRO A 154 15.44 -0.85 14.62
CA PRO A 154 15.22 -2.13 15.28
C PRO A 154 14.79 -3.20 14.28
N LEU A 155 15.40 -4.38 14.34
CA LEU A 155 15.10 -5.48 13.43
C LEU A 155 13.59 -5.82 13.40
N THR A 156 12.90 -5.68 14.53
CA THR A 156 11.43 -5.84 14.57
C THR A 156 10.71 -4.84 13.66
N GLN A 157 11.09 -3.56 13.72
CA GLN A 157 10.50 -2.51 12.89
C GLN A 157 10.88 -2.69 11.42
N LEU A 158 12.14 -3.08 11.15
CA LEU A 158 12.59 -3.38 9.78
C LEU A 158 11.75 -4.48 9.15
N ILE A 159 11.59 -5.63 9.84
CA ILE A 159 10.82 -6.76 9.32
C ILE A 159 9.33 -6.43 9.21
N GLU A 160 8.78 -5.63 10.13
CA GLU A 160 7.40 -5.13 9.96
C GLU A 160 7.27 -4.27 8.69
N THR A 161 8.23 -3.38 8.44
CA THR A 161 8.25 -2.52 7.25
C THR A 161 8.37 -3.36 5.96
N VAL A 162 9.28 -4.33 5.94
CA VAL A 162 9.46 -5.26 4.80
C VAL A 162 8.18 -6.07 4.57
N ASN A 163 7.55 -6.61 5.63
CA ASN A 163 6.29 -7.34 5.50
C ASN A 163 5.18 -6.51 4.86
N GLN A 164 5.11 -5.21 5.18
CA GLN A 164 4.12 -4.33 4.58
C GLN A 164 4.45 -3.97 3.13
N MET A 165 5.73 -3.69 2.82
CA MET A 165 6.17 -3.34 1.46
C MET A 165 5.97 -4.47 0.44
N TYR A 166 6.20 -5.72 0.86
CA TYR A 166 6.14 -6.89 -0.02
C TYR A 166 4.90 -7.76 0.20
N ASN A 167 3.99 -7.37 1.10
CA ASN A 167 2.85 -8.17 1.56
C ASN A 167 3.25 -9.62 1.93
N THR A 168 4.22 -9.75 2.85
CA THR A 168 4.75 -11.06 3.32
C THR A 168 4.42 -11.34 4.77
N ASN A 169 4.79 -12.54 5.24
CA ASN A 169 4.65 -12.98 6.64
C ASN A 169 5.99 -13.52 7.18
N ILE A 170 6.98 -12.65 7.24
CA ILE A 170 8.29 -12.91 7.84
C ILE A 170 8.16 -12.80 9.35
N VAL A 171 8.63 -13.83 10.06
CA VAL A 171 8.59 -13.91 11.51
C VAL A 171 10.00 -13.99 12.08
N LEU A 172 10.28 -13.19 13.11
CA LEU A 172 11.53 -13.27 13.84
C LEU A 172 11.45 -14.37 14.91
N LYS A 173 12.47 -15.21 15.01
CA LYS A 173 12.59 -16.17 16.11
C LYS A 173 12.63 -15.43 17.45
N ARG A 174 12.07 -16.06 18.48
CA ARG A 174 11.92 -15.47 19.82
C ARG A 174 13.25 -14.88 20.33
N ASN A 175 13.20 -13.64 20.81
CA ASN A 175 14.32 -12.85 21.36
C ASN A 175 15.35 -12.28 20.35
N LEU A 176 15.25 -12.59 19.06
CA LEU A 176 16.19 -12.07 18.06
C LEU A 176 16.09 -10.55 17.89
N GLY A 177 14.86 -10.04 17.85
CA GLY A 177 14.58 -8.64 17.51
C GLY A 177 14.79 -7.60 18.62
N LYS A 178 15.17 -7.99 19.85
CA LYS A 178 15.20 -7.05 20.98
C LYS A 178 16.46 -6.18 21.06
N LYS A 179 17.52 -6.51 20.30
CA LYS A 179 18.79 -5.78 20.34
C LYS A 179 19.48 -5.59 18.97
N ALA A 180 19.00 -6.25 17.92
CA ALA A 180 19.58 -6.10 16.58
C ALA A 180 19.09 -4.80 15.95
N LEU A 181 20.03 -3.96 15.53
CA LEU A 181 19.79 -2.73 14.79
C LEU A 181 20.35 -2.89 13.39
N PHE A 182 19.62 -2.42 12.40
CA PHE A 182 20.04 -2.43 11.00
C PHE A 182 20.31 -1.01 10.52
N SER A 183 21.48 -0.83 9.92
CA SER A 183 21.87 0.38 9.20
C SER A 183 22.34 -0.01 7.81
N GLY A 184 21.74 0.59 6.78
CA GLY A 184 21.95 0.14 5.41
C GLY A 184 21.00 0.80 4.43
N SER A 185 21.03 0.36 3.17
CA SER A 185 20.24 0.96 2.11
C SER A 185 19.66 -0.08 1.15
N ILE A 186 18.35 0.00 0.91
CA ILE A 186 17.59 -0.89 0.03
C ILE A 186 16.96 -0.05 -1.08
N ARG A 187 17.12 -0.42 -2.36
CA ARG A 187 16.37 0.24 -3.43
C ARG A 187 14.91 -0.19 -3.41
N TYR A 188 14.02 0.69 -3.85
CA TYR A 188 12.58 0.40 -3.85
C TYR A 188 12.15 -0.71 -4.80
N ASP A 189 12.97 -1.00 -5.81
CA ASP A 189 12.70 -1.98 -6.86
C ASP A 189 13.50 -3.28 -6.69
N GLU A 190 14.14 -3.46 -5.53
CA GLU A 190 14.78 -4.73 -5.18
C GLU A 190 13.76 -5.82 -4.92
N THR A 191 14.15 -7.08 -5.17
CA THR A 191 13.29 -8.21 -4.85
C THR A 191 13.31 -8.48 -3.35
N LEU A 192 12.27 -9.15 -2.84
CA LEU A 192 12.24 -9.55 -1.44
C LEU A 192 13.46 -10.40 -1.07
N ASP A 193 13.87 -11.32 -1.93
CA ASP A 193 15.00 -12.22 -1.68
C ASP A 193 16.31 -11.43 -1.54
N ASP A 194 16.56 -10.47 -2.44
CA ASP A 194 17.75 -9.59 -2.35
C ASP A 194 17.76 -8.76 -1.04
N VAL A 195 16.58 -8.28 -0.63
CA VAL A 195 16.43 -7.53 0.63
C VAL A 195 16.73 -8.41 1.83
N LEU A 196 16.16 -9.62 1.86
CA LEU A 196 16.35 -10.57 2.94
C LEU A 196 17.81 -11.04 3.04
N ASP A 197 18.47 -11.28 1.91
CA ASP A 197 19.89 -11.62 1.85
C ASP A 197 20.77 -10.52 2.45
N LYS A 198 20.49 -9.25 2.12
CA LYS A 198 21.23 -8.10 2.69
C LYS A 198 21.04 -7.98 4.19
N ILE A 199 19.80 -8.13 4.67
CA ILE A 199 19.49 -8.05 6.10
C ILE A 199 20.20 -9.18 6.85
N CYS A 200 20.12 -10.41 6.33
CA CYS A 200 20.71 -11.57 6.97
C CYS A 200 22.24 -11.54 6.95
N PHE A 201 22.83 -11.12 5.83
CA PHE A 201 24.28 -10.91 5.73
C PHE A 201 24.77 -9.84 6.72
N SER A 202 24.10 -8.69 6.79
CA SER A 202 24.51 -7.57 7.64
C SER A 202 24.43 -7.89 9.13
N LEU A 203 23.49 -8.75 9.54
CA LEU A 203 23.21 -9.05 10.94
C LEU A 203 23.67 -10.46 11.36
N ASN A 204 24.34 -11.19 10.46
CA ASN A 204 24.75 -12.58 10.65
C ASN A 204 23.57 -13.47 11.08
N LEU A 205 22.45 -13.35 10.37
CA LEU A 205 21.22 -14.11 10.57
C LEU A 205 21.06 -15.18 9.49
N THR A 206 20.14 -16.11 9.73
CA THR A 206 19.78 -17.15 8.75
C THR A 206 18.28 -17.18 8.51
N ILE A 207 17.87 -17.71 7.35
CA ILE A 207 16.48 -17.81 6.94
C ILE A 207 16.10 -19.29 6.82
N GLU A 208 14.94 -19.63 7.36
CA GLU A 208 14.27 -20.90 7.11
C GLU A 208 12.88 -20.62 6.50
N THR A 209 12.49 -21.40 5.49
CA THR A 209 11.15 -21.31 4.88
C THR A 209 10.36 -22.58 5.19
N HIS A 210 9.23 -22.43 5.87
CA HIS A 210 8.33 -23.52 6.25
C HIS A 210 6.91 -23.17 5.83
N ASN A 211 6.29 -23.94 4.94
CA ASN A 211 4.89 -23.75 4.50
C ASN A 211 4.54 -22.28 4.18
N GLU A 212 5.32 -21.65 3.30
CA GLU A 212 5.17 -20.24 2.88
C GLU A 212 5.46 -19.18 3.97
N GLN A 213 5.79 -19.60 5.20
CA GLN A 213 6.28 -18.72 6.25
C GLN A 213 7.80 -18.63 6.20
N ILE A 214 8.31 -17.40 6.22
CA ILE A 214 9.74 -17.10 6.29
C ILE A 214 10.07 -16.83 7.76
N ILE A 215 11.04 -17.54 8.31
CA ILE A 215 11.49 -17.39 9.69
C ILE A 215 12.95 -16.95 9.67
N ILE A 216 13.26 -15.84 10.37
CA ILE A 216 14.63 -15.34 10.54
C ILE A 216 15.17 -15.75 11.92
N HIS A 217 16.38 -16.32 11.91
CA HIS A 217 17.08 -16.94 13.05
C HIS A 217 18.36 -16.20 13.39
#